data_AF-A0A0A2W771-F1
#
_entry.id   AF-A0A0A2W771-F1
#
_cell.length_a   1.000
_cell.length_b   1.000
_cell.length_c   1.000
_cell.angle_alpha   90.00
_cell.angle_beta   90.00
_cell.angle_gamma   90.00
#
_symmetry.space_group_name_H-M   'P 1'
#
loop_
_entity.id
_entity.type
_entity.pdbx_description
1 polymer ?
#
loop_
_entity_poly.entity_id
_entity_poly.type
_entity_poly.pdbx_seq_one_letter_code
_entity_poly.pdbx_strand_id
1 'polypeptide(L)'
;MLRLTTLAAVSALMATGASAAGIRAAAKGPMTSETIGPAAFMWPPDRVWSADADNTAPCGSIAGVGNRTSFPLQSGKIALVAQDESYDLELAISYLPGKVTFDSS
;
A
#
# COMPACT_ATOMS: atom_id res chain seq x y z
N MET A 1 -12.70 69.99 3.85
CA MET A 1 -12.77 68.63 3.29
C MET A 1 -11.65 67.79 3.89
N LEU A 2 -12.04 66.72 4.59
CA LEU A 2 -11.22 65.84 5.43
C LEU A 2 -10.40 64.86 4.56
N ARG A 3 -9.07 64.75 4.78
CA ARG A 3 -8.22 63.61 4.34
C ARG A 3 -7.24 63.29 5.46
N LEU A 4 -7.65 62.48 6.43
CA LEU A 4 -7.52 61.03 6.50
C LEU A 4 -6.05 60.57 6.56
N THR A 5 -5.68 60.22 7.79
CA THR A 5 -4.44 59.66 8.30
C THR A 5 -3.99 58.39 7.57
N THR A 6 -2.74 58.32 7.12
CA THR A 6 -2.10 57.08 6.70
C THR A 6 -1.30 56.46 7.84
N LEU A 7 -1.73 55.27 8.25
CA LEU A 7 -1.10 54.36 9.21
C LEU A 7 0.34 54.01 8.79
N ALA A 8 1.27 54.10 9.74
CA ALA A 8 2.49 53.30 9.76
C ALA A 8 2.42 52.45 11.02
N ALA A 9 2.35 51.13 10.90
CA ALA A 9 3.46 50.19 11.10
C ALA A 9 2.84 48.98 11.88
N VAL A 10 3.35 47.76 11.97
CA VAL A 10 4.70 47.21 12.03
C VAL A 10 4.59 45.69 11.73
N SER A 11 5.57 45.18 11.01
CA SER A 11 6.14 43.82 10.98
C SER A 11 5.28 42.57 10.70
N ALA A 12 5.69 41.91 9.60
CA ALA A 12 5.34 40.57 9.20
C ALA A 12 5.83 39.51 10.20
N LEU A 13 4.93 38.61 10.60
CA LEU A 13 5.26 37.36 11.25
C LEU A 13 5.22 36.24 10.19
N MET A 14 6.34 36.00 9.53
CA MET A 14 6.53 34.81 8.68
C MET A 14 7.12 33.70 9.56
N ALA A 15 6.25 32.86 10.10
CA ALA A 15 6.66 31.61 10.74
C ALA A 15 6.91 30.56 9.66
N THR A 16 8.18 30.24 9.40
CA THR A 16 8.58 29.05 8.64
C THR A 16 8.46 27.82 9.54
N GLY A 17 7.44 26.99 9.32
CA GLY A 17 7.27 25.70 9.98
C GLY A 17 7.30 24.55 8.96
N ALA A 18 8.25 23.63 9.12
CA ALA A 18 8.51 22.51 8.22
C ALA A 18 7.28 21.61 7.98
N SER A 19 6.96 21.36 6.71
CA SER A 19 5.97 20.36 6.33
C SER A 19 6.57 18.95 6.49
N ALA A 20 6.28 18.29 7.60
CA ALA A 20 6.49 16.86 7.75
C ALA A 20 5.53 16.11 6.79
N ALA A 21 5.97 15.90 5.55
CA ALA A 21 5.33 14.98 4.62
C ALA A 21 5.57 13.55 5.14
N GLY A 22 4.79 13.14 6.15
CA GLY A 22 4.74 11.76 6.60
C GLY A 22 4.27 10.85 5.46
N ILE A 23 4.97 9.73 5.25
CA ILE A 23 4.54 8.67 4.34
C ILE A 23 3.16 8.20 4.81
N ARG A 24 2.12 8.52 4.04
CA ARG A 24 0.78 7.96 4.29
C ARG A 24 0.79 6.51 3.80
N ALA A 25 0.98 5.58 4.73
CA ALA A 25 0.50 4.23 4.50
C ALA A 25 -1.02 4.33 4.30
N ALA A 26 -1.49 4.08 3.08
CA ALA A 26 -2.91 3.90 2.85
C ALA A 26 -3.32 2.63 3.60
N ALA A 27 -3.85 2.79 4.81
CA ALA A 27 -4.54 1.70 5.47
C ALA A 27 -5.74 1.35 4.59
N LYS A 28 -5.63 0.24 3.85
CA LYS A 28 -6.79 -0.41 3.23
C LYS A 28 -7.78 -0.68 4.36
N GLY A 29 -9.05 -0.28 4.18
CA GLY A 29 -10.10 -0.43 5.21
C GLY A 29 -10.24 -1.88 5.69
N PRO A 30 -11.03 -2.11 6.77
CA PRO A 30 -11.21 -3.44 7.32
C PRO A 30 -11.69 -4.40 6.22
N MET A 31 -10.88 -5.43 5.98
CA MET A 31 -11.14 -6.48 5.00
C MET A 31 -12.13 -7.46 5.65
N THR A 32 -13.39 -7.47 5.21
CA THR A 32 -14.41 -8.41 5.69
C THR A 32 -14.37 -9.71 4.88
N SER A 33 -14.73 -10.85 5.48
CA SER A 33 -14.67 -12.19 4.84
C SER A 33 -15.29 -12.23 3.44
N GLU A 34 -16.39 -11.50 3.22
CA GLU A 34 -17.11 -11.41 1.94
C GLU A 34 -16.34 -10.67 0.82
N THR A 35 -15.18 -10.09 1.14
CA THR A 35 -14.41 -9.18 0.26
C THR A 35 -12.93 -9.53 0.17
N ILE A 36 -12.56 -10.72 0.67
CA ILE A 36 -11.20 -11.25 0.59
C ILE A 36 -11.23 -12.58 -0.17
N GLY A 37 -10.13 -12.90 -0.87
CA GLY A 37 -9.90 -14.24 -1.41
C GLY A 37 -9.53 -15.24 -0.30
N PRO A 38 -9.30 -16.53 -0.61
CA PRO A 38 -9.03 -17.58 0.39
C PRO A 38 -7.83 -17.24 1.30
N ALA A 39 -6.83 -16.53 0.76
CA ALA A 39 -5.73 -15.93 1.50
C ALA A 39 -5.35 -14.57 0.90
N ALA A 40 -4.84 -13.67 1.74
CA ALA A 40 -4.38 -12.33 1.32
C ALA A 40 -3.16 -11.87 2.11
N PHE A 41 -2.36 -10.98 1.51
CA PHE A 41 -1.31 -10.26 2.23
C PHE A 41 -1.91 -9.03 2.91
N MET A 42 -1.74 -8.93 4.22
CA MET A 42 -1.93 -7.66 4.95
C MET A 42 -0.73 -6.74 4.77
N TRP A 43 0.48 -7.31 4.69
CA TRP A 43 1.70 -6.58 4.38
C TRP A 43 2.79 -7.50 3.79
N PRO A 44 3.53 -7.07 2.74
CA PRO A 44 3.26 -5.89 1.91
C PRO A 44 1.88 -5.97 1.25
N PRO A 45 1.28 -4.84 0.82
CA PRO A 45 -0.02 -4.88 0.18
C PRO A 45 0.00 -5.78 -1.07
N ASP A 46 -1.06 -6.56 -1.22
CA ASP A 46 -1.29 -7.42 -2.38
C ASP A 46 -1.56 -6.61 -3.66
N ARG A 47 -1.49 -7.29 -4.81
CA ARG A 47 -2.05 -6.76 -6.06
C ARG A 47 -3.57 -6.80 -5.98
N VAL A 48 -4.24 -6.04 -6.86
CA VAL A 48 -5.70 -5.92 -6.81
C VAL A 48 -6.37 -7.29 -6.77
N TRP A 49 -7.19 -7.51 -5.75
CA TRP A 49 -8.00 -8.71 -5.65
C TRP A 49 -9.12 -8.69 -6.70
N SER A 50 -9.44 -9.87 -7.22
CA SER A 50 -10.57 -10.09 -8.13
C SER A 50 -11.15 -11.47 -7.83
N ALA A 51 -12.44 -11.52 -7.50
CA ALA A 51 -13.14 -12.77 -7.21
C ALA A 51 -13.10 -13.76 -8.39
N ASP A 52 -13.07 -13.26 -9.63
CA ASP A 52 -12.99 -14.13 -10.82
C ASP A 52 -11.59 -14.76 -11.01
N ALA A 53 -10.56 -14.17 -10.39
CA ALA A 53 -9.17 -14.57 -10.60
C ALA A 53 -8.49 -15.17 -9.37
N ASP A 54 -9.07 -15.07 -8.17
CA ASP A 54 -8.42 -15.38 -6.89
C ASP A 54 -7.94 -16.84 -6.74
N ASN A 55 -8.65 -17.78 -7.35
CA ASN A 55 -8.31 -19.20 -7.42
C ASN A 55 -7.64 -19.59 -8.75
N THR A 56 -7.35 -18.61 -9.61
CA THR A 56 -6.75 -18.84 -10.92
C THR A 56 -5.26 -18.47 -10.88
N ALA A 57 -4.44 -19.45 -11.26
CA ALA A 57 -3.01 -19.23 -11.43
C ALA A 57 -2.76 -18.09 -12.44
N PRO A 58 -1.71 -17.28 -12.24
CA PRO A 58 -0.59 -17.54 -11.35
C PRO A 58 -0.54 -16.65 -10.10
N CYS A 59 -1.40 -15.64 -10.00
CA CYS A 59 -1.23 -14.60 -8.98
C CYS A 59 -2.53 -14.12 -8.35
N GLY A 60 -3.67 -14.79 -8.61
CA GLY A 60 -4.93 -14.43 -7.96
C GLY A 60 -5.49 -13.05 -8.34
N SER A 61 -4.99 -12.44 -9.41
CA SER A 61 -5.20 -11.03 -9.73
C SER A 61 -5.25 -10.80 -11.24
N ILE A 62 -6.11 -9.87 -11.67
CA ILE A 62 -6.20 -9.39 -13.06
C ILE A 62 -5.17 -8.29 -13.38
N ALA A 63 -4.46 -7.77 -12.38
CA ALA A 63 -3.46 -6.73 -12.58
C ALA A 63 -2.08 -7.30 -12.89
N GLY A 64 -1.38 -6.64 -13.83
CA GLY A 64 0.05 -6.83 -14.03
C GLY A 64 0.89 -6.34 -12.84
N VAL A 65 2.21 -6.38 -12.98
CA VAL A 65 3.11 -5.80 -11.98
C VAL A 65 2.98 -4.28 -11.98
N GLY A 66 2.63 -3.70 -10.82
CA GLY A 66 2.49 -2.26 -10.61
C GLY A 66 3.50 -1.68 -9.63
N ASN A 67 3.07 -0.71 -8.83
CA ASN A 67 3.89 -0.07 -7.80
C ASN A 67 4.37 -1.09 -6.77
N ARG A 68 5.67 -1.04 -6.42
CA ARG A 68 6.32 -1.98 -5.52
C ARG A 68 6.51 -1.40 -4.12
N THR A 69 6.40 -2.24 -3.11
CA THR A 69 6.76 -1.90 -1.72
C THR A 69 8.27 -2.00 -1.53
N SER A 70 8.88 -1.02 -0.86
CA SER A 70 10.26 -1.15 -0.38
C SER A 70 10.29 -2.16 0.76
N PHE A 71 10.79 -3.36 0.49
CA PHE A 71 10.85 -4.45 1.47
C PHE A 71 12.24 -4.47 2.14
N PRO A 72 12.32 -4.46 3.48
CA PRO A 72 13.59 -4.46 4.18
C PRO A 72 14.27 -5.83 4.04
N LEU A 73 15.54 -5.81 3.59
CA LEU A 73 16.35 -7.02 3.43
C LEU A 73 16.82 -7.61 4.76
N GLN A 74 16.80 -6.79 5.82
CA GLN A 74 17.14 -7.22 7.18
C GLN A 74 15.88 -7.21 8.04
N SER A 75 15.60 -8.34 8.68
CA SER A 75 14.47 -8.49 9.60
C SER A 75 13.10 -8.15 9.02
N GLY A 76 12.92 -8.21 7.69
CA GLY A 76 11.62 -8.10 7.06
C GLY A 76 10.64 -9.17 7.53
N LYS A 77 9.35 -8.83 7.48
CA LYS A 77 8.25 -9.70 7.89
C LYS A 77 7.15 -9.58 6.86
N ILE A 78 6.39 -10.64 6.67
CA ILE A 78 5.14 -10.58 5.94
C ILE A 78 4.00 -10.81 6.93
N ALA A 79 2.85 -10.24 6.64
CA ALA A 79 1.61 -10.48 7.37
C ALA A 79 0.60 -11.04 6.38
N LEU A 80 0.05 -12.21 6.71
CA LEU A 80 -0.92 -12.94 5.92
C LEU A 80 -2.20 -13.12 6.72
N VAL A 81 -3.32 -13.19 6.01
CA VAL A 81 -4.61 -13.59 6.57
C VAL A 81 -5.21 -14.67 5.67
N ALA A 82 -5.81 -15.68 6.28
CA ALA A 82 -6.63 -16.69 5.61
C ALA A 82 -8.07 -16.55 6.12
N GLN A 83 -9.05 -16.91 5.30
CA GLN A 83 -10.47 -16.83 5.71
C GLN A 83 -10.82 -17.85 6.79
N ASP A 84 -10.30 -19.06 6.63
CA ASP A 84 -10.50 -20.17 7.56
C ASP A 84 -9.18 -20.57 8.21
N GLU A 85 -9.28 -21.40 9.25
CA GLU A 85 -8.12 -22.04 9.85
C GLU A 85 -7.38 -22.87 8.79
N SER A 86 -6.20 -22.41 8.42
CA SER A 86 -5.39 -22.95 7.32
C SER A 86 -4.02 -23.36 7.84
N TYR A 87 -3.53 -24.48 7.35
CA TYR A 87 -2.20 -25.03 7.63
C TYR A 87 -1.42 -25.22 6.32
N ASP A 88 -0.12 -25.48 6.41
CA ASP A 88 0.79 -25.72 5.28
C ASP A 88 0.92 -24.56 4.27
N LEU A 89 1.40 -23.41 4.75
CA LEU A 89 1.66 -22.24 3.91
C LEU A 89 2.93 -22.41 3.07
N GLU A 90 2.81 -22.23 1.75
CA GLU A 90 3.93 -22.17 0.82
C GLU A 90 4.10 -20.74 0.28
N LEU A 91 5.35 -20.26 0.23
CA LEU A 91 5.68 -18.92 -0.25
C LEU A 91 6.81 -18.97 -1.27
N ALA A 92 6.47 -18.68 -2.52
CA ALA A 92 7.44 -18.56 -3.61
C ALA A 92 7.76 -17.09 -3.94
N ILE A 93 9.00 -16.81 -4.33
CA ILE A 93 9.49 -15.48 -4.70
C ILE A 93 10.06 -15.53 -6.12
N SER A 94 9.81 -14.47 -6.90
CA SER A 94 10.46 -14.23 -8.19
C SER A 94 11.38 -13.01 -8.13
N TYR A 95 12.62 -13.19 -8.57
CA TYR A 95 13.57 -12.09 -8.79
C TYR A 95 13.43 -11.46 -10.18
N LEU A 96 12.67 -12.07 -11.09
CA LEU A 96 12.44 -11.53 -12.42
C LEU A 96 11.46 -10.34 -12.37
N PRO A 97 11.78 -9.23 -13.07
CA PRO A 97 10.84 -8.13 -13.22
C PRO A 97 9.62 -8.59 -14.03
N GLY A 98 8.43 -8.11 -13.66
CA GLY A 98 7.22 -8.35 -14.47
C GLY A 98 6.61 -9.76 -14.36
N LYS A 99 7.14 -10.67 -13.53
CA LYS A 99 6.62 -12.06 -13.47
C LYS A 99 5.14 -12.11 -13.07
N VAL A 100 4.34 -12.69 -13.95
CA VAL A 100 2.90 -12.97 -13.83
C VAL A 100 2.61 -14.38 -14.35
N THR A 101 3.54 -15.31 -14.19
CA THR A 101 3.44 -16.73 -14.54
C THR A 101 4.20 -17.54 -13.51
N PHE A 102 3.85 -18.81 -13.33
CA PHE A 102 4.73 -19.76 -12.64
C PHE A 102 5.58 -20.45 -13.70
N ASP A 103 6.91 -20.36 -13.60
CA ASP A 103 7.79 -21.27 -14.32
C ASP A 103 7.87 -22.55 -13.49
N SER A 104 7.27 -23.62 -13.99
CA SER A 104 7.56 -24.96 -13.50
C SER A 104 9.03 -25.24 -13.83
N SER A 105 9.89 -25.19 -12.82
CA SER A 105 11.30 -25.59 -12.90
C SER A 105 11.44 -27.03 -13.39
#